data_AF-A0A3B5B3U4-F1
#
_entry.id   AF-A0A3B5B3U4-F1
#
_cell.length_a   1.000
_cell.length_b   1.000
_cell.length_c   1.000
_cell.angle_alpha   90.00
_cell.angle_beta   90.00
_cell.angle_gamma   90.00
#
_symmetry.space_group_name_H-M   'P 1'
#
loop_
_entity.id
_entity.type
_entity.pdbx_description
1 polymer ?
#
loop_
_entity_poly.entity_id
_entity_poly.type
_entity_poly.pdbx_seq_one_letter_code
_entity_poly.pdbx_strand_id
1 'polypeptide(L)'
;ILQQKEHEVQYDDELQRDCCLDGMRETPVSYTCERRSEYVLDGAGCVMAFLNCCREMERLRDEKREEGLQLARSKRREQGLGGGSTW
;
A
#
# COMPACT_ATOMS: atom_id res chain seq x y z
N ILE A 1 4.77 6.95 -6.56
CA ILE A 1 4.18 8.30 -6.75
C ILE A 1 2.92 8.23 -7.62
N LEU A 2 2.89 7.48 -8.74
CA LEU A 2 1.69 7.44 -9.62
C LEU A 2 0.43 6.74 -9.06
N GLN A 3 0.54 5.94 -7.99
CA GLN A 3 -0.62 5.22 -7.40
C GLN A 3 -1.35 6.01 -6.30
N GLN A 4 -0.84 7.18 -5.90
CA GLN A 4 -1.44 8.00 -4.84
C GLN A 4 -2.66 8.82 -5.34
N LYS A 5 -2.85 8.92 -6.66
CA LYS A 5 -3.63 9.99 -7.29
C LYS A 5 -5.02 9.59 -7.80
N GLU A 6 -5.41 8.32 -7.68
CA GLU A 6 -6.70 7.83 -8.23
C GLU A 6 -7.76 7.55 -7.17
N HIS A 7 -7.41 7.57 -5.87
CA HIS A 7 -8.34 7.27 -4.78
C HIS A 7 -8.67 8.50 -3.92
N GLU A 8 -8.61 9.69 -4.51
CA GLU A 8 -8.74 10.98 -3.81
C GLU A 8 -10.20 11.40 -3.60
N VAL A 9 -11.17 10.72 -4.21
CA VAL A 9 -12.55 11.23 -4.29
C VAL A 9 -13.60 10.14 -3.98
N GLN A 10 -13.72 9.78 -2.70
CA GLN A 10 -14.91 9.05 -2.19
C GLN A 10 -15.66 9.80 -1.07
N TYR A 11 -15.17 10.97 -0.63
CA TYR A 11 -15.76 11.69 0.49
C TYR A 11 -16.08 13.15 0.10
N ASP A 12 -17.36 13.53 0.23
CA ASP A 12 -17.81 14.93 0.05
C ASP A 12 -17.29 15.84 1.18
N ASP A 13 -17.11 15.25 2.36
CA ASP A 13 -16.58 15.90 3.55
C ASP A 13 -15.05 16.04 3.51
N GLU A 14 -14.56 17.27 3.71
CA GLU A 14 -13.13 17.59 3.64
C GLU A 14 -12.31 16.92 4.73
N LEU A 15 -12.84 16.84 5.95
CA LEU A 15 -12.18 16.16 7.05
C LEU A 15 -12.02 14.67 6.73
N GLN A 16 -13.04 14.02 6.17
CA GLN A 16 -12.96 12.60 5.79
C GLN A 16 -11.93 12.35 4.67
N ARG A 17 -11.77 13.28 3.72
CA ARG A 17 -10.71 13.19 2.70
C ARG A 17 -9.32 13.28 3.33
N ASP A 18 -9.11 14.23 4.23
CA ASP A 18 -7.82 14.38 4.92
C ASP A 18 -7.49 13.13 5.74
N CYS A 19 -8.48 12.59 6.45
CA CYS A 19 -8.33 11.34 7.19
C CYS A 19 -7.99 10.15 6.30
N CYS A 20 -8.59 10.07 5.10
CA CYS A 20 -8.25 9.07 4.10
C CYS A 20 -6.78 9.20 3.66
N LEU A 21 -6.34 10.42 3.32
CA LEU A 21 -4.95 10.70 2.93
C LEU A 21 -3.96 10.33 4.04
N ASP A 22 -4.30 10.59 5.30
CA ASP A 22 -3.50 10.17 6.45
C ASP A 22 -3.45 8.64 6.59
N GLY A 23 -4.56 7.95 6.28
CA GLY A 23 -4.61 6.49 6.19
C GLY A 23 -3.63 5.93 5.16
N MET A 24 -3.46 6.61 4.02
CA MET A 24 -2.62 6.16 2.90
C MET A 24 -1.11 6.33 3.10
N ARG A 25 -0.67 7.04 4.15
CA ARG A 25 0.76 7.33 4.40
C ARG A 25 1.58 6.06 4.54
N GLU A 26 2.85 6.14 4.14
CA GLU A 26 3.80 5.05 4.35
C GLU A 26 4.06 4.83 5.83
N THR A 27 4.04 3.56 6.24
CA THR A 27 4.26 3.15 7.61
C THR A 27 5.17 1.94 7.68
N PRO A 28 5.89 1.76 8.80
CA PRO A 28 6.59 0.53 9.06
C PRO A 28 5.62 -0.65 8.98
N VAL A 29 6.07 -1.75 8.38
CA VAL A 29 5.26 -2.97 8.12
C VAL A 29 4.60 -3.52 9.40
N SER A 30 5.15 -3.23 10.57
CA SER A 30 4.62 -3.69 11.87
C SER A 30 3.46 -2.87 12.42
N TYR A 31 3.06 -1.76 11.79
CA TYR A 31 1.97 -0.88 12.24
C TYR A 31 0.75 -1.09 11.35
N THR A 32 -0.19 -1.92 11.81
CA THR A 32 -1.46 -2.18 11.12
C THR A 32 -2.35 -0.96 11.10
N CYS A 33 -3.27 -0.90 10.13
CA CYS A 33 -4.28 0.15 10.05
C CYS A 33 -5.09 0.33 11.34
N GLU A 34 -5.46 -0.77 12.02
CA GLU A 34 -6.22 -0.74 13.28
C GLU A 34 -5.46 -0.01 14.37
N ARG A 35 -4.18 -0.36 14.56
CA ARG A 35 -3.34 0.27 15.58
C ARG A 35 -3.11 1.76 15.30
N ARG A 36 -3.05 2.15 14.02
CA ARG A 36 -2.92 3.55 13.64
C ARG A 36 -4.21 4.33 13.87
N SER A 37 -5.37 3.68 13.67
CA SER A 37 -6.68 4.29 13.88
C SER A 37 -6.97 4.64 15.35
N GLU A 38 -6.30 3.98 16.31
CA GLU A 38 -6.40 4.30 17.74
C GLU A 38 -5.95 5.74 18.08
N TYR A 39 -5.15 6.36 17.21
CA TYR A 39 -4.65 7.72 17.40
C TYR A 39 -5.44 8.79 16.63
N VAL A 40 -6.48 8.38 15.91
CA VAL A 40 -7.34 9.29 15.15
C VAL A 40 -8.40 9.86 16.10
N LEU A 41 -8.32 11.17 16.37
CA LEU A 41 -9.16 11.85 17.36
C LEU A 41 -10.34 12.62 16.76
N ASP A 42 -10.39 12.77 15.43
CA ASP A 42 -11.37 13.60 14.72
C ASP A 42 -12.76 12.93 14.55
N GLY A 43 -13.02 11.89 15.33
CA GLY A 43 -14.32 11.22 15.42
C GLY A 43 -14.50 10.02 14.50
N ALA A 44 -15.66 9.35 14.64
CA ALA A 44 -15.91 8.06 14.00
C ALA A 44 -15.89 8.11 12.46
N GLY A 45 -16.35 9.22 11.86
CA GLY A 45 -16.32 9.40 10.40
C GLY A 45 -14.88 9.41 9.87
N CYS A 46 -13.98 10.12 10.54
CA CYS A 46 -12.56 10.16 10.21
C CYS A 46 -11.88 8.81 10.41
N VAL A 47 -12.15 8.12 11.52
CA VAL A 47 -11.62 6.77 11.79
C VAL A 47 -12.03 5.79 10.69
N MET A 48 -13.29 5.84 10.24
CA MET A 48 -13.76 4.98 9.15
C MET A 48 -13.09 5.32 7.81
N ALA A 49 -12.97 6.61 7.46
CA ALA A 49 -12.31 7.04 6.24
C ALA A 49 -10.82 6.65 6.22
N PHE A 50 -10.14 6.86 7.35
CA PHE A 50 -8.76 6.46 7.58
C PHE A 50 -8.56 4.95 7.37
N LEU A 51 -9.38 4.12 8.04
CA LEU A 51 -9.26 2.66 7.95
C LEU A 51 -9.50 2.14 6.55
N ASN A 52 -10.49 2.71 5.85
CA ASN A 52 -10.81 2.32 4.47
C ASN A 52 -9.61 2.54 3.55
N CYS A 53 -9.08 3.76 3.53
CA CYS A 53 -7.97 4.11 2.65
C CYS A 53 -6.64 3.46 3.07
N CYS A 54 -6.43 3.25 4.37
CA CYS A 54 -5.27 2.54 4.87
C CYS A 54 -5.21 1.09 4.37
N ARG A 55 -6.31 0.34 4.50
CA ARG A 55 -6.38 -1.08 4.10
C ARG A 55 -6.23 -1.25 2.59
N GLU A 56 -6.83 -0.37 1.81
CA GLU A 56 -6.65 -0.40 0.35
C GLU A 56 -5.19 -0.16 -0.03
N MET A 57 -4.50 0.75 0.65
CA MET A 57 -3.08 0.98 0.43
C MET A 57 -2.20 -0.20 0.88
N GLU A 58 -2.54 -0.89 1.96
CA GLU A 58 -1.85 -2.13 2.35
C GLU A 58 -2.01 -3.19 1.25
N ARG A 59 -3.24 -3.40 0.74
CA ARG A 59 -3.54 -4.35 -0.34
C ARG A 59 -2.71 -4.06 -1.60
N LEU A 60 -2.70 -2.80 -2.05
CA LEU A 60 -1.94 -2.38 -3.23
C LEU A 60 -0.42 -2.55 -3.04
N ARG A 61 0.09 -2.34 -1.82
CA ARG A 61 1.51 -2.56 -1.51
C ARG A 61 1.87 -4.04 -1.53
N ASP A 62 1.00 -4.89 -1.00
CA ASP A 62 1.19 -6.34 -1.00
C ASP A 62 1.17 -6.91 -2.42
N GLU A 63 0.23 -6.48 -3.25
CA GLU A 63 0.18 -6.85 -4.68
C GLU A 63 1.47 -6.44 -5.39
N LYS A 64 1.90 -5.18 -5.24
CA LYS A 64 3.15 -4.69 -5.84
C LYS A 64 4.38 -5.43 -5.34
N ARG A 65 4.40 -5.82 -4.07
CA ARG A 65 5.46 -6.64 -3.48
C ARG A 65 5.48 -8.03 -4.11
N GLU A 66 4.32 -8.66 -4.26
CA GLU A 66 4.19 -9.95 -4.92
C GLU A 66 4.64 -9.87 -6.38
N GLU A 67 4.14 -8.91 -7.16
CA GLU A 67 4.55 -8.66 -8.54
C GLU A 67 6.07 -8.48 -8.66
N GLY A 68 6.67 -7.66 -7.78
CA GLY A 68 8.11 -7.47 -7.72
C GLY A 68 8.88 -8.78 -7.44
N LEU A 69 8.36 -9.62 -6.56
CA LEU A 69 8.93 -10.94 -6.26
C LEU A 69 8.79 -11.90 -7.45
N GLN A 70 7.65 -11.90 -8.14
CA GLN A 70 7.44 -12.71 -9.34
C GLN A 70 8.37 -12.28 -10.47
N LEU A 71 8.52 -10.98 -10.70
CA LEU A 71 9.45 -10.43 -11.70
C LEU A 71 10.90 -10.82 -11.38
N ALA A 72 11.33 -10.71 -10.13
CA ALA A 72 12.67 -11.12 -9.70
C ALA A 72 12.92 -12.63 -9.92
N ARG A 73 11.88 -13.47 -9.72
CA ARG A 73 11.93 -14.91 -10.01
C ARG A 73 11.99 -15.20 -11.51
N SER A 74 11.22 -14.49 -12.34
CA SER A 74 11.24 -14.65 -13.80
C SER A 74 12.59 -14.24 -14.40
N LYS A 75 13.14 -13.11 -13.97
CA LYS A 75 14.45 -12.61 -14.41
C LYS A 75 15.57 -13.62 -14.13
N ARG A 76 15.51 -14.34 -12.99
CA ARG A 76 16.47 -15.42 -12.68
C ARG A 76 16.36 -16.61 -13.64
N ARG A 77 15.16 -16.91 -14.15
CA ARG A 77 14.93 -18.00 -15.12
C ARG A 77 15.43 -17.65 -16.52
N GLU A 78 15.26 -16.41 -16.95
CA GLU A 78 15.81 -15.92 -18.23
C GLU A 78 17.34 -15.80 -18.21
N GLN A 79 17.92 -15.42 -17.07
CA GLN A 79 19.38 -15.36 -16.88
C GLN A 79 20.04 -16.74 -16.70
N GLY A 80 19.27 -17.83 -16.66
CA GLY A 80 19.75 -19.20 -16.54
C GLY A 80 20.16 -19.86 -17.87
N LEU A 81 19.96 -19.20 -19.02
CA LEU A 81 20.26 -19.74 -20.36
C LEU A 81 21.59 -19.23 -20.94
N GLY A 82 22.62 -19.02 -20.10
CA GLY A 82 23.91 -18.49 -20.57
C GLY A 82 25.15 -18.81 -19.73
N GLY A 83 25.07 -19.76 -18.80
CA GLY A 83 26.17 -20.09 -17.88
C GLY A 83 26.73 -21.50 -18.06
N GLY A 84 27.09 -21.89 -19.28
CA GLY A 84 27.83 -23.12 -19.52
C GLY A 84 29.29 -22.95 -19.10
N SER A 85 29.64 -23.37 -17.88
CA SER A 85 31.03 -23.55 -17.47
C SER A 85 31.52 -24.90 -17.97
N THR A 86 32.30 -24.91 -19.06
CA THR A 86 33.14 -26.05 -19.42
C THR A 86 34.44 -25.95 -18.63
N TRP A 87 34.78 -27.02 -17.92
CA TRP A 87 36.00 -27.19 -17.11
C TRP A 87 37.27 -27.19 -17.95
#